data_AF-A0AAD3ZHL7-F1
#
_entry.id   AF-A0AAD3ZHL7-F1
#
_cell.length_a   1.000
_cell.length_b   1.000
_cell.length_c   1.000
_cell.angle_alpha   90.00
_cell.angle_beta   90.00
_cell.angle_gamma   90.00
#
_symmetry.space_group_name_H-M   'P 1'
#
loop_
_entity.id
_entity.type
_entity.pdbx_description
1 polymer ?
#
loop_
_entity_poly.entity_id
_entity_poly.type
_entity_poly.pdbx_seq_one_letter_code
_entity_poly.pdbx_strand_id
1 'polypeptide(L)' 'MSLDLLRRDYEATLNELASAVGLDYEELARFCGDIENGSYGALKLKEFFKAPEIIDMLDRLAELSDQYRKKALPAKTC' A
#
# COMPACT_ATOMS: atom_id res chain seq x y z
N MET A 1 -0.48 11.41 11.99
CA MET A 1 -1.20 10.15 11.70
C MET A 1 -0.92 9.10 12.76
N SER A 2 -1.98 8.46 13.28
CA SER A 2 -1.92 7.24 14.09
C SER A 2 -1.74 6.01 13.20
N LEU A 3 -1.39 4.85 13.79
CA LEU A 3 -1.29 3.58 13.06
C LEU A 3 -2.64 3.14 12.47
N ASP A 4 -3.74 3.36 13.19
CA ASP A 4 -5.09 3.05 12.70
C ASP A 4 -5.49 3.88 11.48
N LEU A 5 -5.09 5.16 11.45
CA LEU A 5 -5.36 6.03 10.31
C LEU A 5 -4.56 5.58 9.08
N LEU A 6 -3.29 5.19 9.27
CA LEU A 6 -2.45 4.62 8.21
C LEU A 6 -3.05 3.33 7.62
N ARG A 7 -3.57 2.44 8.47
CA ARG A 7 -4.22 1.21 8.03
C ARG A 7 -5.48 1.49 7.20
N ARG A 8 -6.34 2.39 7.67
CA ARG A 8 -7.56 2.78 6.93
C ARG A 8 -7.24 3.42 5.58
N ASP A 9 -6.26 4.33 5.54
CA ASP A 9 -5.85 4.97 4.29
C ASP A 9 -5.23 3.97 3.31
N TYR A 10 -4.52 2.96 3.82
CA TYR A 10 -3.96 1.88 3.01
C TYR A 10 -5.06 1.00 2.41
N GLU A 11 -6.02 0.54 3.22
CA GLU A 11 -7.17 -0.24 2.76
C GLU A 11 -8.02 0.53 1.75
N ALA A 12 -8.25 1.83 1.98
CA ALA A 12 -8.97 2.69 1.04
C ALA A 12 -8.24 2.82 -0.30
N THR A 13 -6.93 3.11 -0.27
CA THR A 13 -6.12 3.23 -1.49
C THR A 13 -6.07 1.91 -2.25
N LEU A 14 -6.02 0.78 -1.54
CA LEU A 14 -6.00 -0.55 -2.14
C LEU A 14 -7.36 -0.86 -2.81
N ASN A 15 -8.47 -0.46 -2.20
CA ASN A 15 -9.80 -0.58 -2.81
C ASN A 15 -9.98 0.31 -4.06
N GLU A 16 -9.47 1.55 -4.01
CA GLU A 16 -9.46 2.44 -5.19
C GLU A 16 -8.63 1.85 -6.33
N LEU A 17 -7.44 1.34 -6.01
CA LEU A 17 -6.59 0.69 -6.98
C LEU A 17 -7.27 -0.54 -7.60
N ALA A 18 -7.91 -1.40 -6.79
CA ALA A 18 -8.63 -2.58 -7.25
C ALA A 18 -9.72 -2.20 -8.28
N SER A 19 -10.51 -1.17 -7.98
CA SER A 19 -11.51 -0.63 -8.90
C SER A 19 -10.90 -0.09 -10.19
N ALA A 20 -9.73 0.57 -10.12
CA ALA A 20 -9.09 1.17 -11.28
C ALA A 20 -8.46 0.13 -12.23
N VAL A 21 -7.98 -1.00 -11.68
CA VAL A 21 -7.42 -2.10 -12.49
C VAL A 21 -8.45 -3.18 -12.83
N GLY A 22 -9.68 -3.07 -12.32
CA GLY A 22 -10.76 -4.03 -12.57
C GLY A 22 -10.54 -5.39 -11.89
N LEU A 23 -9.88 -5.40 -10.73
CA LEU A 23 -9.64 -6.60 -9.91
C LEU A 23 -10.45 -6.55 -8.63
N ASP A 24 -10.67 -7.71 -8.02
CA ASP A 24 -11.29 -7.78 -6.70
C ASP A 24 -10.31 -7.31 -5.61
N TYR A 25 -10.84 -6.67 -4.57
CA TYR A 25 -10.05 -6.20 -3.43
C TYR A 25 -9.20 -7.33 -2.83
N GLU A 26 -9.78 -8.53 -2.65
CA GLU A 26 -9.06 -9.67 -2.07
C GLU A 26 -7.89 -10.13 -2.95
N GLU A 27 -8.03 -10.10 -4.27
CA GLU A 27 -6.95 -10.48 -5.19
C GLU A 27 -5.80 -9.49 -5.11
N LEU A 28 -6.12 -8.20 -5.13
CA LEU A 28 -5.13 -7.15 -5.02
C LEU A 28 -4.47 -7.14 -3.62
N ALA A 29 -5.24 -7.38 -2.55
CA ALA A 29 -4.73 -7.47 -1.18
C ALA A 29 -3.79 -8.66 -1.02
N ARG A 30 -4.07 -9.80 -1.66
CA ARG A 30 -3.14 -10.95 -1.69
C ARG A 30 -1.83 -10.62 -2.40
N PHE A 31 -1.87 -9.78 -3.42
CA PHE A 31 -0.66 -9.39 -4.17
C PHE A 31 0.15 -8.31 -3.46
N CYS A 32 -0.51 -7.24 -3.03
CA CYS A 32 0.12 -6.13 -2.31
C CYS A 32 0.58 -6.55 -0.90
N GLY A 33 -0.15 -7.47 -0.28
CA GLY A 33 0.01 -7.84 1.12
C GLY A 33 -0.64 -6.84 2.07
N ASP A 34 -0.54 -7.12 3.37
CA ASP A 34 -0.94 -6.18 4.41
C ASP A 34 -0.01 -4.96 4.46
N ILE A 35 -0.44 -3.90 5.14
CA ILE A 35 0.32 -2.64 5.28
C ILE A 35 1.77 -2.82 5.77
N GLU A 36 2.10 -3.91 6.48
CA GLU A 36 3.47 -4.22 6.91
C GLU A 36 4.40 -4.61 5.75
N ASN A 37 3.85 -5.25 4.71
CA ASN A 37 4.56 -5.70 3.52
C ASN A 37 4.14 -4.96 2.25
N GLY A 38 3.16 -4.06 2.36
CA GLY A 38 2.49 -3.35 1.27
C GLY A 38 3.42 -2.67 0.27
N SER A 39 4.55 -2.12 0.73
CA SER A 39 5.52 -1.49 -0.15
C SER A 39 6.12 -2.45 -1.17
N TYR A 40 6.37 -3.70 -0.78
CA TYR A 40 7.02 -4.67 -1.66
C TYR A 40 6.07 -5.06 -2.80
N GLY A 41 4.82 -5.39 -2.47
CA GLY A 41 3.82 -5.74 -3.46
C GLY A 41 3.45 -4.57 -4.36
N ALA A 42 3.37 -3.34 -3.83
CA ALA A 42 3.12 -2.14 -4.62
C ALA A 42 4.26 -1.86 -5.63
N LEU A 43 5.52 -1.94 -5.21
CA LEU A 43 6.67 -1.77 -6.11
C LEU A 43 6.72 -2.84 -7.21
N LYS A 44 6.34 -4.08 -6.88
CA LYS A 44 6.22 -5.17 -7.86
C LYS A 44 5.14 -4.89 -8.90
N LEU A 45 3.95 -4.44 -8.48
CA LEU A 45 2.87 -4.08 -9.42
C LEU A 45 3.25 -2.91 -10.34
N LYS A 46 4.07 -1.97 -9.87
CA LYS A 46 4.59 -0.88 -10.72
C LYS A 46 5.42 -1.37 -11.90
N GLU A 47 5.98 -2.58 -11.85
CA GLU A 47 6.68 -3.17 -12.99
C GLU A 47 5.71 -3.61 -14.11
N PHE A 48 4.44 -3.88 -13.77
CA PHE A 48 3.42 -4.38 -14.69
C PHE A 48 2.50 -3.28 -15.23
N PHE A 49 2.11 -2.33 -14.38
CA PHE A 49 1.24 -1.23 -14.78
C PHE A 49 2.02 -0.03 -15.31
N LYS A 50 1.55 0.54 -16.42
CA LYS A 50 2.16 1.73 -17.07
C LYS A 50 1.26 2.97 -17.04
N ALA A 51 0.01 2.80 -16.58
CA ALA A 51 -0.95 3.89 -16.47
C ALA A 51 -0.53 4.83 -15.33
N PRO A 52 -0.36 6.16 -15.58
CA PRO A 52 0.11 7.11 -14.58
C PRO A 52 -0.71 7.10 -13.28
N GLU A 53 -2.03 7.07 -13.38
CA GLU A 53 -2.94 7.04 -12.24
C GLU A 53 -2.75 5.79 -11.37
N ILE A 54 -2.44 4.65 -11.99
CA ILE A 54 -2.15 3.40 -11.29
C ILE A 54 -0.80 3.49 -10.58
N ILE A 55 0.21 4.07 -11.24
CA ILE A 55 1.53 4.27 -10.68
C ILE A 55 1.47 5.17 -9.43
N ASP A 56 0.71 6.26 -9.48
CA ASP A 56 0.52 7.18 -8.34
C ASP A 56 -0.13 6.48 -7.14
N MET A 57 -1.17 5.66 -7.38
CA MET A 57 -1.82 4.87 -6.32
C MET A 57 -0.87 3.83 -5.70
N LEU A 58 -0.05 3.17 -6.52
CA LEU A 58 0.95 2.21 -6.06
C LEU A 58 2.05 2.90 -5.24
N ASP A 59 2.49 4.09 -5.64
CA ASP A 59 3.44 4.88 -4.84
C ASP A 59 2.85 5.27 -3.49
N ARG A 60 1.58 5.67 -3.46
CA ARG A 60 0.87 5.98 -2.22
C ARG A 60 0.76 4.76 -1.29
N LEU A 61 0.45 3.57 -1.82
CA LEU A 61 0.44 2.33 -1.03
C LEU A 61 1.81 2.03 -0.41
N ALA A 62 2.88 2.20 -1.18
CA ALA A 62 4.24 2.01 -0.70
C ALA A 62 4.59 3.01 0.41
N GLU A 63 4.23 4.28 0.24
CA GLU A 63 4.47 5.32 1.23
C GLU A 63 3.71 5.04 2.54
N LEU A 64 2.42 4.66 2.47
CA LEU A 64 1.62 4.33 3.65
C LEU A 64 2.20 3.14 4.41
N SER A 65 2.66 2.10 3.70
CA SER A 65 3.35 0.95 4.29
C SER A 65 4.65 1.37 4.99
N ASP A 66 5.46 2.21 4.36
CA ASP A 66 6.70 2.73 4.94
C ASP A 66 6.45 3.58 6.18
N GLN A 67 5.46 4.47 6.14
CA GLN A 67 5.08 5.29 7.27
C GLN A 67 4.56 4.44 8.44
N TYR A 68 3.76 3.42 8.15
CA TYR A 68 3.29 2.45 9.15
C TYR A 68 4.47 1.75 9.81
N ARG A 69 5.38 1.18 9.02
CA ARG A 69 6.58 0.50 9.56
C ARG A 69 7.44 1.43 10.40
N LYS A 70 7.71 2.65 9.94
CA LYS A 70 8.50 3.65 10.70
C LYS A 70 7.88 3.99 12.05
N LYS A 71 6.54 3.99 12.16
CA LYS A 71 5.81 4.28 13.40
C LYS A 71 5.58 3.05 14.27
N ALA A 72 5.44 1.87 13.66
CA ALA A 72 5.21 0.60 14.34
C ALA A 72 6.52 0.00 14.88
N LEU A 73 7.65 0.29 14.24
CA LEU A 73 8.96 -0.04 14.78
C LEU A 73 9.14 0.73 16.10
N PRO A 74 9.51 0.06 17.20
CA PRO A 74 9.93 0.77 18.39
C PRO A 74 11.11 1.66 17.98
N ALA A 75 11.03 2.96 18.31
CA ALA A 75 12.20 3.83 18.20
C ALA A 75 13.34 3.06 18.86
N LYS A 76 14.35 2.66 18.08
CA LYS A 76 15.53 2.02 18.66
C LYS A 76 15.99 2.96 19.75
N THR A 77 15.88 2.50 20.99
CA THR A 77 16.49 3.07 22.18
C THR A 77 17.96 3.23 21.82
N CYS A 78 18.37 4.47 21.53
CA CYS A 78 19.77 4.85 21.65
C CYS A 78 20.14 4.87 23.13
#